data_AF-A0A1J5KR99-F1
#
_entry.id   AF-A0A1J5KR99-F1
#
_cell.length_a   1.000
_cell.length_b   1.000
_cell.length_c   1.000
_cell.angle_alpha   90.00
_cell.angle_beta   90.00
_cell.angle_gamma   90.00
#
_symmetry.space_group_name_H-M   'P 1'
#
loop_
_entity.id
_entity.type
_entity.pdbx_description
1 polymer ?
#
loop_
_entity_poly.entity_id
_entity_poly.type
_entity_poly.pdbx_seq_one_letter_code
_entity_poly.pdbx_strand_id
1 'polypeptide(L)'
;QALKHTCQACPSKMKCCPNADARKITREEHEDARQVARDIAKTKQYAVSMRLRKKVEMLFAHLKRILGLGRLRLRGPCGANDEFLLAATAQNLRKLAKIFPAPQQMHKA
;
A
#
# COMPACT_ATOMS: atom_id res chain seq x y z
N GLN A 1 16.96 26.37 11.82
CA GLN A 1 16.84 27.75 11.32
C GLN A 1 18.23 28.20 10.89
N ALA A 2 18.37 28.91 9.77
CA ALA A 2 19.66 29.46 9.38
C ALA A 2 20.01 30.69 10.25
N LEU A 3 21.31 30.93 10.48
CA LEU A 3 21.77 32.14 11.17
C LEU A 3 21.51 33.37 10.29
N LYS A 4 21.02 34.46 10.89
CA LYS A 4 20.61 35.68 10.18
C LYS A 4 21.73 36.28 9.34
N HIS A 5 22.92 36.43 9.90
CA HIS A 5 24.07 36.99 9.18
C HIS A 5 24.46 36.15 7.95
N THR A 6 24.43 34.82 8.09
CA THR A 6 24.73 33.90 6.98
C THR A 6 23.67 33.98 5.89
N CYS A 7 22.40 34.12 6.28
CA CYS A 7 21.30 34.22 5.33
C CYS A 7 21.28 35.58 4.60
N GLN A 8 21.66 36.68 5.27
CA GLN A 8 21.71 38.01 4.67
C GLN A 8 22.86 38.18 3.67
N ALA A 9 24.01 37.55 3.93
CA ALA A 9 25.14 37.50 2.99
C ALA A 9 24.91 36.54 1.81
N CYS A 10 23.83 35.74 1.82
CA CYS A 10 23.56 34.77 0.78
C CYS A 10 22.99 35.47 -0.48
N PRO A 11 23.62 35.31 -1.67
CA PRO A 11 23.11 35.88 -2.92
C PRO A 11 21.71 35.38 -3.31
N SER A 12 21.30 34.23 -2.78
CA SER A 12 20.00 33.62 -3.04
C SER A 12 18.90 34.07 -2.07
N LYS A 13 19.20 34.94 -1.09
CA LYS A 13 18.23 35.37 -0.05
C LYS A 13 16.95 35.92 -0.65
N MET A 14 17.06 36.78 -1.67
CA MET A 14 15.92 37.38 -2.37
C MET A 14 15.01 36.35 -3.05
N LYS A 15 15.55 35.21 -3.48
CA LYS A 15 14.76 34.12 -4.08
C LYS A 15 14.20 33.17 -3.04
N CYS A 16 14.95 32.87 -1.98
CA CYS A 16 14.63 31.81 -1.02
C CYS A 16 13.75 32.29 0.15
N CYS A 17 13.90 33.54 0.59
CA CYS A 17 13.20 34.11 1.74
C CYS A 17 13.14 35.64 1.62
N PRO A 18 12.38 36.18 0.64
CA PRO A 18 12.36 37.61 0.31
C PRO A 18 11.94 38.47 1.51
N ASN A 19 10.88 38.03 2.20
CA ASN A 19 10.20 38.78 3.26
C ASN A 19 10.58 38.32 4.67
N ALA A 20 11.57 37.42 4.81
CA ALA A 20 12.00 36.91 6.11
C ALA A 20 13.47 37.24 6.37
N ASP A 21 13.82 37.46 7.64
CA ASP A 21 15.17 37.78 8.09
C ASP A 21 16.15 36.63 7.86
N ALA A 22 15.67 35.39 7.97
CA ALA A 22 16.45 34.19 7.73
C ALA A 22 15.56 33.05 7.25
N ARG A 23 16.14 32.13 6.49
CA ARG A 23 15.45 30.90 6.08
C ARG A 23 15.10 30.04 7.30
N LYS A 24 13.82 29.73 7.45
CA LYS A 24 13.31 28.74 8.41
C LYS A 24 12.62 27.61 7.63
N ILE A 25 12.94 26.38 8.00
CA ILE A 25 12.28 25.19 7.48
C ILE A 25 11.69 24.48 8.69
N THR A 26 10.38 24.23 8.66
CA THR A 26 9.74 23.38 9.65
C THR A 26 9.96 21.93 9.23
N ARG A 27 10.71 21.18 10.04
CA ARG A 27 10.83 19.73 9.92
C ARG A 27 10.05 19.13 11.08
N GLU A 28 9.31 18.08 10.78
CA GLU A 28 8.67 17.25 11.80
C GLU A 28 9.72 16.32 12.43
N GLU A 29 9.41 15.81 13.62
CA GLU A 29 10.31 14.99 14.42
C GLU A 29 10.80 13.72 13.70
N HIS A 30 9.94 13.10 12.88
CA HIS A 30 10.25 11.87 12.13
C HIS A 30 10.51 12.11 10.64
N GLU A 31 10.93 13.32 10.25
CA GLU A 31 11.19 13.67 8.86
C GLU A 31 12.24 12.75 8.21
N ASP A 32 13.23 12.29 8.97
CA ASP A 32 14.26 11.37 8.48
C ASP A 32 13.67 10.00 8.11
N ALA A 33 12.76 9.46 8.93
CA ALA A 33 12.06 8.22 8.63
C ALA A 33 11.18 8.37 7.38
N ARG A 34 10.51 9.53 7.23
CA ARG A 34 9.72 9.84 6.04
C ARG A 34 10.59 10.00 4.80
N GLN A 35 11.78 10.56 4.94
CA GLN A 35 12.75 10.65 3.85
C GLN A 35 13.19 9.27 3.39
N VAL A 36 13.51 8.35 4.30
CA VAL A 36 13.82 6.95 3.97
C VAL A 36 12.66 6.30 3.19
N ALA A 37 11.42 6.46 3.64
CA ALA A 37 10.26 5.94 2.93
C ALA A 37 10.12 6.53 1.51
N ARG A 38 10.35 7.85 1.35
CA ARG A 38 10.33 8.52 0.03
C ARG A 38 11.43 8.02 -0.89
N ASP A 39 12.62 7.76 -0.37
CA ASP A 39 13.73 7.27 -1.17
C ASP A 39 13.54 5.80 -1.58
N ILE A 40 13.03 4.96 -0.68
CA ILE A 40 12.57 3.60 -1.04
C ILE A 40 11.52 3.66 -2.15
N ALA A 41 10.56 4.59 -2.06
CA ALA A 41 9.49 4.71 -3.04
C ALA A 41 9.97 5.00 -4.48
N LYS A 42 11.15 5.60 -4.64
CA LYS A 42 11.77 5.89 -5.95
C LYS A 42 12.44 4.66 -6.58
N THR A 43 12.64 3.58 -5.82
CA THR A 43 13.37 2.40 -6.29
C THR A 43 12.52 1.54 -7.24
N LYS A 44 13.19 0.84 -8.16
CA LYS A 44 12.52 -0.15 -9.03
C LYS A 44 11.94 -1.31 -8.22
N GLN A 45 12.63 -1.72 -7.16
CA GLN A 45 12.21 -2.77 -6.23
C GLN A 45 10.89 -2.42 -5.56
N TYR A 46 10.71 -1.16 -5.14
CA TYR A 46 9.45 -0.71 -4.57
C TYR A 46 8.30 -0.78 -5.59
N ALA A 47 8.54 -0.40 -6.84
CA ALA A 47 7.53 -0.53 -7.89
C ALA A 47 7.09 -1.99 -8.11
N VAL A 48 8.04 -2.94 -8.07
CA VAL A 48 7.74 -4.38 -8.14
C VAL A 48 6.95 -4.83 -6.89
N SER A 49 7.40 -4.45 -5.70
CA SER A 49 6.72 -4.76 -4.44
C SER A 49 5.27 -4.26 -4.41
N MET A 50 5.03 -3.00 -4.84
CA MET A 50 3.69 -2.43 -4.99
C MET A 50 2.80 -3.27 -5.91
N ARG A 51 3.32 -3.71 -7.07
CA ARG A 51 2.55 -4.54 -8.02
C ARG A 51 2.19 -5.90 -7.41
N LEU A 52 3.12 -6.51 -6.67
CA LEU A 52 2.87 -7.79 -5.99
C LEU A 52 1.85 -7.62 -4.86
N ARG A 53 1.96 -6.56 -4.05
CA ARG A 53 1.04 -6.30 -2.95
C ARG A 53 -0.39 -6.08 -3.42
N LYS A 54 -0.59 -5.38 -4.54
CA LYS A 54 -1.93 -5.23 -5.16
C LYS A 54 -2.58 -6.58 -5.47
N LYS A 55 -1.80 -7.59 -5.92
CA LYS A 55 -2.34 -8.94 -6.17
C LYS A 55 -2.84 -9.60 -4.88
N VAL A 56 -2.11 -9.42 -3.78
CA VAL A 56 -2.45 -9.96 -2.46
C VAL A 56 -3.64 -9.20 -1.85
N GLU A 57 -3.60 -7.87 -1.82
CA GLU A 57 -4.67 -7.01 -1.30
C GLU A 57 -6.00 -7.27 -2.01
N MET A 58 -5.98 -7.49 -3.32
CA MET A 58 -7.17 -7.82 -4.09
C MET A 58 -7.77 -9.17 -3.71
N LEU A 59 -6.95 -10.14 -3.29
CA LEU A 59 -7.46 -11.42 -2.80
C LEU A 59 -8.23 -11.25 -1.50
N PHE A 60 -7.68 -10.50 -0.55
CA PHE A 60 -8.39 -10.18 0.69
C PHE A 60 -9.67 -9.37 0.44
N ALA A 61 -9.65 -8.46 -0.53
CA ALA A 61 -10.86 -7.73 -0.92
C ALA A 61 -11.94 -8.68 -1.47
N HIS A 62 -11.57 -9.64 -2.30
CA HIS A 62 -12.50 -10.67 -2.81
C HIS A 62 -13.02 -11.59 -1.71
N LEU A 63 -12.17 -12.05 -0.79
CA LEU A 63 -12.60 -12.86 0.35
C LEU A 63 -13.69 -12.13 1.15
N LYS A 64 -13.48 -10.84 1.44
CA LYS A 64 -14.45 -10.03 2.20
C LYS A 64 -15.75 -9.78 1.43
N ARG A 65 -15.66 -9.36 0.16
CA ARG A 65 -16.84 -8.89 -0.60
C ARG A 65 -17.61 -10.00 -1.30
N ILE A 66 -16.94 -11.05 -1.77
CA ILE A 66 -17.54 -12.12 -2.59
C ILE A 66 -17.85 -13.34 -1.72
N LEU A 67 -16.92 -13.74 -0.85
CA LEU A 67 -17.13 -14.88 0.06
C LEU A 67 -17.73 -14.46 1.41
N GLY A 68 -17.98 -13.15 1.62
CA GLY A 68 -18.62 -12.65 2.83
C GLY A 68 -17.80 -12.81 4.11
N LEU A 69 -16.46 -12.95 4.00
CA LEU A 69 -15.56 -13.12 5.14
C LEU A 69 -15.31 -11.78 5.87
N GLY A 70 -16.37 -11.12 6.33
CA GLY A 70 -16.31 -9.85 7.06
C GLY A 70 -15.97 -10.00 8.54
N ARG A 71 -16.26 -11.17 9.12
CA ARG A 71 -15.91 -11.54 10.50
C ARG A 71 -15.56 -13.01 10.56
N LEU A 72 -14.65 -13.36 11.48
CA LEU A 72 -14.37 -14.73 11.84
C LEU A 72 -15.42 -15.22 12.84
N ARG A 73 -15.87 -16.46 12.70
CA ARG A 73 -16.87 -17.11 13.55
C ARG A 73 -16.23 -17.88 14.71
N LEU A 74 -15.06 -18.45 14.47
CA LEU A 74 -14.26 -19.20 15.42
C LEU A 74 -13.32 -18.25 16.16
N ARG A 75 -13.09 -18.54 17.44
CA ARG A 75 -12.21 -17.74 18.31
C ARG A 75 -10.80 -18.31 18.33
N GLY A 76 -9.83 -17.42 18.58
CA GLY A 76 -8.42 -17.77 18.74
C GLY A 76 -7.68 -17.97 17.42
N PRO A 77 -6.33 -18.02 17.45
CA PRO A 77 -5.51 -18.12 16.25
C PRO A 77 -5.78 -19.38 15.42
N CYS A 78 -6.06 -20.53 16.07
CA CYS A 78 -6.36 -21.78 15.37
C CYS A 78 -7.68 -21.67 14.59
N GLY A 79 -8.75 -21.18 15.23
CA GLY A 79 -10.03 -20.99 14.55
C GLY A 79 -9.96 -19.99 13.40
N ALA A 80 -9.20 -18.90 13.57
CA ALA A 80 -8.92 -17.96 12.50
C ALA A 80 -8.20 -18.63 11.31
N ASN A 81 -7.20 -19.48 11.59
CA ASN A 81 -6.47 -20.21 10.56
C ASN A 81 -7.40 -21.12 9.76
N ASP A 82 -8.23 -21.92 10.42
CA ASP A 82 -9.17 -22.85 9.77
C ASP A 82 -10.14 -22.12 8.84
N GLU A 83 -10.73 -21.01 9.31
CA GLU A 83 -11.63 -20.21 8.48
C GLU A 83 -10.94 -19.59 7.26
N PHE A 84 -9.74 -19.04 7.45
CA PHE A 84 -8.97 -18.49 6.34
C PHE A 84 -8.54 -19.56 5.35
N LEU A 85 -8.17 -20.76 5.82
CA LEU A 85 -7.78 -21.88 4.98
C LEU A 85 -8.96 -22.34 4.11
N LEU A 86 -10.15 -22.48 4.68
CA LEU A 86 -11.36 -22.81 3.93
C LEU A 86 -11.73 -21.72 2.92
N ALA A 87 -11.70 -20.44 3.33
CA ALA A 87 -12.01 -19.32 2.43
C ALA A 87 -11.00 -19.18 1.29
N ALA A 88 -9.70 -19.38 1.57
CA ALA A 88 -8.64 -19.39 0.57
C ALA A 88 -8.82 -20.56 -0.42
N THR A 89 -9.16 -21.75 0.08
CA THR A 89 -9.47 -22.93 -0.76
C THR A 89 -10.62 -22.62 -1.71
N ALA A 90 -11.74 -22.11 -1.19
CA ALA A 90 -12.90 -21.75 -2.02
C ALA A 90 -12.55 -20.68 -3.07
N GLN A 91 -11.76 -19.66 -2.71
CA GLN A 91 -11.30 -18.64 -3.65
C GLN A 91 -10.37 -19.21 -4.74
N ASN A 92 -9.51 -20.17 -4.39
CA ASN A 92 -8.64 -20.85 -5.35
C ASN A 92 -9.45 -21.71 -6.34
N LEU A 93 -10.44 -22.46 -5.85
CA LEU A 93 -11.37 -23.21 -6.70
C LEU A 93 -12.12 -22.29 -7.66
N ARG A 94 -12.62 -21.15 -7.17
CA ARG A 94 -13.28 -20.13 -8.02
C ARG A 94 -12.36 -19.56 -9.10
N LYS A 95 -11.06 -19.40 -8.82
CA LYS A 95 -10.08 -18.98 -9.83
C LYS A 95 -9.82 -20.08 -10.85
N LEU A 96 -9.64 -21.33 -10.41
CA LEU A 96 -9.43 -22.47 -11.30
C LEU A 96 -10.58 -22.63 -12.29
N ALA A 97 -11.81 -22.53 -11.81
CA ALA A 97 -13.01 -22.59 -12.66
C ALA A 97 -13.08 -21.49 -13.74
N LYS A 98 -12.37 -20.36 -13.56
CA LYS A 98 -12.26 -19.29 -14.57
C LYS A 98 -11.15 -19.53 -15.57
N ILE A 99 -10.07 -20.19 -15.16
CA ILE A 99 -8.92 -20.51 -16.03
C ILE A 99 -9.28 -21.68 -16.95
N PHE A 100 -9.98 -22.67 -16.39
CA PHE A 100 -10.45 -23.85 -17.10
C PHE A 100 -11.98 -23.86 -17.12
N PRO A 101 -12.61 -23.06 -18.00
CA PRO A 101 -14.05 -23.09 -18.13
C PRO A 101 -14.48 -24.49 -18.59
N ALA A 102 -15.48 -25.06 -17.91
CA ALA A 102 -16.09 -26.29 -18.37
C ALA A 102 -16.67 -26.08 -19.79
N PRO A 103 -16.66 -27.11 -20.66
CA PRO A 103 -17.34 -27.04 -21.95
C PRO A 103 -18.77 -26.57 -21.73
N GLN A 104 -19.15 -25.47 -22.37
CA GLN A 104 -20.52 -24.96 -22.27
C GLN A 104 -21.43 -26.03 -22.89
N GLN A 105 -22.15 -26.78 -22.07
CA GLN A 105 -23.26 -27.59 -22.55
C GLN A 105 -24.31 -26.61 -23.08
N MET A 106 -24.40 -26.48 -24.40
CA MET A 106 -25.52 -25.81 -25.04
C MET A 106 -26.80 -26.52 -24.57
N HIS A 107 -27.56 -25.86 -23.71
CA HIS A 107 -28.90 -26.31 -23.41
C HIS A 107 -29.70 -26.23 -24.71
N LYS A 108 -30.06 -27.40 -25.26
CA LYS A 108 -31.05 -27.46 -26.34
C LYS A 108 -32.38 -27.00 -25.75
N ALA A 109 -32.98 -26.00 -26.40
CA ALA A 109 -34.32 -25.49 -26.11
C ALA A 109 -35.37 -26.60 -26.29
#